data_AF-A0A429JRH6-F1
#
_entry.id   AF-A0A429JRH6-F1
#
_cell.length_a   1.000
_cell.length_b   1.000
_cell.length_c   1.000
_cell.angle_alpha   90.00
_cell.angle_beta   90.00
_cell.angle_gamma   90.00
#
_symmetry.space_group_name_H-M   'P 1'
#
loop_
_entity.id
_entity.type
_entity.pdbx_description
1 polymer ?
#
loop_
_entity_poly.entity_id
_entity_poly.type
_entity_poly.pdbx_seq_one_letter_code
_entity_poly.pdbx_strand_id
1 'polypeptide(L)'
;MDTLPYVVQTTFPLLFMLVPALGALLSCSRRAPGRPAAEIWQRWWAVGALGIGSLWITLAFLAVPDAMADTIGFAHSPFQFEIAFANLGLAVLGFRGASASPRERLTSGLAAAAFLWGAAIGHVYQWFANGDHAAGNTGGILANDILIPAVMIALAARDIRRTGPGRSHAARPAV
;
A
#
# COMPACT_ATOMS: atom_id res chain seq x y z
N MET A 1 11.60 -29.23 -0.73
CA MET A 1 10.57 -28.18 -0.86
C MET A 1 10.53 -27.77 -2.32
N ASP A 2 9.38 -27.85 -2.96
CA ASP A 2 9.23 -27.36 -4.33
C ASP A 2 9.43 -25.84 -4.31
N THR A 3 10.50 -25.38 -4.94
CA THR A 3 10.91 -23.97 -4.93
C THR A 3 9.94 -23.08 -5.68
N LEU A 4 9.22 -23.65 -6.66
CA LEU A 4 8.27 -22.92 -7.49
C LEU A 4 7.04 -22.40 -6.69
N PRO A 5 6.32 -23.22 -5.90
CA PRO A 5 5.28 -22.74 -4.99
C PRO A 5 5.75 -21.63 -4.05
N TYR A 6 6.95 -21.77 -3.47
CA TYR A 6 7.51 -20.75 -2.57
C TYR A 6 7.73 -19.42 -3.28
N VAL A 7 8.39 -19.43 -4.44
CA VAL A 7 8.66 -18.21 -5.23
C VAL A 7 7.35 -17.53 -5.62
N VAL A 8 6.33 -18.29 -6.03
CA VAL A 8 5.02 -17.73 -6.37
C VAL A 8 4.38 -17.06 -5.15
N GLN A 9 4.35 -17.73 -4.00
CA GLN A 9 3.72 -17.18 -2.80
C GLN A 9 4.45 -15.93 -2.28
N THR A 10 5.78 -15.94 -2.24
CA THR A 10 6.56 -14.79 -1.72
C THR A 10 6.55 -13.59 -2.68
N THR A 11 6.40 -13.82 -3.99
CA THR A 11 6.37 -12.73 -4.98
C THR A 11 4.96 -12.24 -5.31
N PHE A 12 3.92 -13.05 -5.10
CA PHE A 12 2.54 -12.68 -5.38
C PHE A 12 2.12 -11.31 -4.82
N PRO A 13 2.46 -10.94 -3.56
CA PRO A 13 2.08 -9.64 -3.02
C PRO A 13 2.64 -8.45 -3.81
N LEU A 14 3.75 -8.61 -4.55
CA LEU A 14 4.33 -7.55 -5.38
C LEU A 14 3.37 -7.07 -6.47
N LEU A 15 2.43 -7.91 -6.90
CA LEU A 15 1.40 -7.53 -7.89
C LEU A 15 0.59 -6.32 -7.43
N PHE A 16 0.36 -6.16 -6.13
CA PHE A 16 -0.35 -5.02 -5.57
C PHE A 16 0.43 -3.71 -5.69
N MET A 17 1.75 -3.74 -5.90
CA MET A 17 2.52 -2.54 -6.25
C MET A 17 2.74 -2.41 -7.76
N LEU A 18 3.04 -3.52 -8.45
CA LEU A 18 3.39 -3.51 -9.87
C LEU A 18 2.21 -3.13 -10.76
N VAL A 19 1.01 -3.66 -10.50
CA VAL A 19 -0.18 -3.35 -11.31
C VAL A 19 -0.58 -1.87 -11.19
N PRO A 20 -0.66 -1.27 -9.99
CA PRO A 20 -0.96 0.15 -9.88
C PRO A 20 0.17 1.05 -10.42
N ALA A 21 1.44 0.65 -10.29
CA ALA A 21 2.55 1.37 -10.91
C ALA A 21 2.41 1.41 -12.43
N LEU A 22 2.10 0.27 -13.05
CA LEU A 22 1.84 0.19 -14.49
C LEU A 22 0.62 1.03 -14.89
N GLY A 23 -0.48 0.93 -14.14
CA GLY A 23 -1.67 1.76 -14.35
C GLY A 23 -1.36 3.27 -14.30
N ALA A 24 -0.53 3.68 -13.34
CA ALA A 24 -0.07 5.07 -13.21
C ALA A 24 0.81 5.50 -14.39
N LEU A 25 1.76 4.66 -14.82
CA LEU A 25 2.60 4.92 -15.99
C LEU A 25 1.77 5.12 -17.26
N LEU A 26 0.83 4.20 -17.53
CA LEU A 26 -0.06 4.26 -18.68
C LEU A 26 -1.04 5.44 -18.61
N SER A 27 -1.47 5.82 -17.42
CA SER A 27 -2.33 6.99 -17.23
C SER A 27 -1.57 8.30 -17.41
N CYS A 28 -0.28 8.33 -17.02
CA CYS A 28 0.59 9.48 -17.23
C CYS A 28 0.90 9.73 -18.71
N SER A 29 1.04 8.69 -19.53
CA SER A 29 1.27 8.84 -20.97
C SER A 29 0.05 9.42 -21.71
N ARG A 30 -1.14 9.31 -21.13
CA ARG A 30 -2.41 9.83 -21.67
C ARG A 30 -2.93 11.06 -20.91
N ARG A 31 -2.11 11.70 -20.07
CA ARG A 31 -2.59 12.78 -19.20
C ARG A 31 -2.92 14.05 -19.99
N ALA A 32 -4.02 14.71 -19.61
CA ALA A 32 -4.33 16.05 -20.11
C ALA A 32 -3.26 17.07 -19.68
N PRO A 33 -3.00 18.11 -20.50
CA PRO A 33 -2.16 19.24 -20.12
C PRO A 33 -2.64 19.84 -18.78
N GLY A 34 -1.71 20.07 -17.85
CA GLY A 34 -2.01 20.65 -16.53
C GLY A 34 -2.31 19.66 -15.41
N ARG A 35 -2.68 18.40 -15.68
CA ARG A 35 -2.88 17.41 -14.62
C ARG A 35 -1.54 16.93 -14.02
N PRO A 36 -1.27 17.09 -12.72
CA PRO A 36 0.01 16.68 -12.14
C PRO A 36 0.19 15.16 -12.18
N ALA A 37 1.32 14.69 -12.72
CA ALA A 37 1.65 13.25 -12.73
C ALA A 37 1.63 12.65 -11.31
N ALA A 38 2.12 13.40 -10.31
CA ALA A 38 2.12 12.97 -8.91
C ALA A 38 0.72 12.63 -8.39
N GLU A 39 -0.31 13.38 -8.80
CA GLU A 39 -1.69 13.12 -8.40
C GLU A 39 -2.22 11.83 -9.03
N ILE A 40 -1.88 11.56 -10.30
CA ILE A 40 -2.24 10.30 -10.99
C ILE A 40 -1.62 9.12 -10.25
N TRP A 41 -0.31 9.17 -10.00
CA TRP A 41 0.41 8.15 -9.24
C TRP A 41 -0.20 7.93 -7.87
N GLN A 42 -0.49 9.01 -7.15
CA GLN A 42 -1.03 8.91 -5.80
C GLN A 42 -2.43 8.26 -5.77
N ARG A 43 -3.29 8.53 -6.75
CA ARG A 43 -4.61 7.89 -6.85
C ARG A 43 -4.51 6.41 -7.18
N TRP A 44 -3.63 6.03 -8.11
CA TRP A 44 -3.36 4.62 -8.42
C TRP A 44 -2.81 3.88 -7.21
N TRP A 45 -1.89 4.51 -6.49
CA TRP A 45 -1.30 3.92 -5.30
C TRP A 45 -2.32 3.77 -4.16
N ALA A 46 -3.16 4.78 -3.93
CA ALA A 46 -4.19 4.73 -2.90
C ALA A 46 -5.26 3.67 -3.21
N VAL A 47 -5.80 3.66 -4.44
CA VAL A 47 -6.89 2.73 -4.81
C VAL A 47 -6.35 1.33 -5.06
N GLY A 48 -5.31 1.21 -5.89
CA GLY A 48 -4.78 -0.06 -6.33
C GLY A 48 -3.91 -0.74 -5.27
N ALA A 49 -2.88 -0.03 -4.79
CA ALA A 49 -1.92 -0.66 -3.87
C ALA A 49 -2.50 -0.81 -2.46
N LEU A 50 -2.94 0.30 -1.86
CA LEU A 50 -3.54 0.24 -0.52
C LEU A 50 -4.96 -0.33 -0.55
N GLY A 51 -5.86 0.21 -1.37
CA GLY A 51 -7.28 -0.15 -1.40
C GLY A 51 -7.53 -1.62 -1.77
N ILE A 52 -7.22 -1.99 -3.02
CA ILE A 52 -7.43 -3.35 -3.54
C ILE A 52 -6.54 -4.36 -2.80
N GLY A 53 -5.28 -4.02 -2.53
CA GLY A 53 -4.37 -4.90 -1.78
C GLY A 53 -4.91 -5.24 -0.38
N SER A 54 -5.32 -4.24 0.40
CA SER A 54 -5.86 -4.49 1.74
C SER A 54 -7.23 -5.17 1.70
N LEU A 55 -8.07 -4.89 0.68
CA LEU A 55 -9.32 -5.61 0.51
C LEU A 55 -9.08 -7.09 0.20
N TRP A 56 -8.09 -7.41 -0.64
CA TRP A 56 -7.72 -8.80 -0.91
C TRP A 56 -7.27 -9.52 0.37
N ILE A 57 -6.41 -8.88 1.18
CA ILE A 57 -6.00 -9.42 2.49
C ILE A 57 -7.21 -9.65 3.39
N THR A 58 -8.11 -8.67 3.49
CA THR A 58 -9.35 -8.79 4.27
C THR A 58 -10.15 -10.03 3.87
N LEU A 59 -10.39 -10.19 2.57
CA LEU A 59 -11.17 -11.31 2.06
C LEU A 59 -10.45 -12.64 2.27
N ALA A 60 -9.13 -12.70 2.09
CA ALA A 60 -8.35 -13.91 2.28
C ALA A 60 -8.37 -14.39 3.73
N PHE A 61 -8.13 -13.49 4.70
CA PHE A 61 -8.16 -13.82 6.12
C PHE A 61 -9.55 -14.16 6.65
N LEU A 62 -10.63 -13.66 6.03
CA LEU A 62 -12.00 -14.06 6.38
C LEU A 62 -12.44 -15.37 5.73
N ALA A 63 -12.03 -15.63 4.49
CA ALA A 63 -12.47 -16.79 3.73
C ALA A 63 -11.69 -18.06 4.07
N VAL A 64 -10.36 -17.93 4.27
CA VAL A 64 -9.44 -19.06 4.47
C VAL A 64 -8.42 -18.75 5.58
N PRO A 65 -8.87 -18.47 6.82
CA PRO A 65 -7.99 -18.03 7.91
C PRO A 65 -6.84 -18.99 8.22
N ASP A 66 -7.10 -20.31 8.27
CA ASP A 66 -6.07 -21.31 8.60
C ASP A 66 -4.97 -21.36 7.52
N ALA A 67 -5.37 -21.31 6.23
CA ALA A 67 -4.42 -21.27 5.13
C ALA A 67 -3.58 -19.98 5.14
N MET A 68 -4.18 -18.84 5.53
CA MET A 68 -3.44 -17.59 5.71
C MET A 68 -2.46 -17.66 6.87
N ALA A 69 -2.87 -18.25 8.00
CA ALA A 69 -2.00 -18.48 9.16
C ALA A 69 -0.78 -19.35 8.80
N ASP A 70 -1.01 -20.45 8.08
CA ASP A 70 0.06 -21.32 7.55
C ASP A 70 0.99 -20.56 6.59
N THR A 71 0.41 -19.74 5.70
CA THR A 71 1.16 -18.97 4.70
C THR A 71 2.12 -17.95 5.35
N ILE A 72 1.68 -17.31 6.44
CA ILE A 72 2.48 -16.34 7.18
C ILE A 72 3.34 -16.95 8.28
N GLY A 73 3.23 -18.26 8.55
CA GLY A 73 4.02 -18.95 9.58
C GLY A 73 3.50 -18.77 11.02
N PHE A 74 2.24 -18.37 11.21
CA PHE A 74 1.66 -18.06 12.52
C PHE A 74 0.68 -19.15 12.99
N ALA A 75 0.48 -19.23 14.31
CA ALA A 75 -0.52 -20.12 14.89
C ALA A 75 -1.95 -19.73 14.47
N HIS A 76 -2.81 -20.75 14.35
CA HIS A 76 -4.23 -20.60 14.07
C HIS A 76 -4.92 -20.01 15.31
N SER A 77 -5.51 -18.81 15.19
CA SER A 77 -6.09 -18.09 16.32
C SER A 77 -7.07 -16.98 15.87
N PRO A 78 -7.85 -16.39 16.79
CA PRO A 78 -8.70 -15.24 16.44
C PRO A 78 -7.95 -14.02 15.88
N PHE A 79 -6.62 -13.98 15.99
CA PHE A 79 -5.77 -12.94 15.41
C PHE A 79 -5.96 -12.76 13.90
N GLN A 80 -6.23 -13.83 13.16
CA GLN A 80 -6.51 -13.75 11.72
C GLN A 80 -7.72 -12.84 11.42
N PHE A 81 -8.75 -12.88 12.27
CA PHE A 81 -9.93 -12.03 12.13
C PHE A 81 -9.59 -10.55 12.39
N GLU A 82 -8.76 -10.26 13.38
CA GLU A 82 -8.30 -8.90 13.67
C GLU A 82 -7.46 -8.32 12.53
N ILE A 83 -6.55 -9.11 11.94
CA ILE A 83 -5.79 -8.71 10.75
C ILE A 83 -6.74 -8.36 9.60
N ALA A 84 -7.78 -9.16 9.38
CA ALA A 84 -8.75 -8.89 8.32
C ALA A 84 -9.41 -7.52 8.49
N PHE A 85 -9.90 -7.20 9.68
CA PHE A 85 -10.59 -5.93 9.94
C PHE A 85 -9.65 -4.73 10.00
N ALA A 86 -8.39 -4.92 10.44
CA ALA A 86 -7.37 -3.88 10.31
C ALA A 86 -7.16 -3.52 8.83
N ASN A 87 -7.04 -4.53 7.96
CA ASN A 87 -6.92 -4.34 6.51
C ASN A 87 -8.20 -3.80 5.86
N LEU A 88 -9.38 -4.11 6.39
CA LEU A 88 -10.63 -3.50 5.93
C LEU A 88 -10.61 -1.99 6.14
N GLY A 89 -10.13 -1.53 7.30
CA GLY A 89 -9.93 -0.11 7.58
C GLY A 89 -8.98 0.55 6.57
N LEU A 90 -7.87 -0.11 6.25
CA LEU A 90 -6.93 0.36 5.23
C LEU A 90 -7.55 0.39 3.82
N ALA A 91 -8.36 -0.61 3.48
CA ALA A 91 -9.06 -0.66 2.19
C ALA A 91 -9.99 0.54 2.02
N VAL A 92 -10.78 0.86 3.05
CA VAL A 92 -11.67 2.03 3.09
C VAL A 92 -10.87 3.32 2.88
N LEU A 93 -9.75 3.49 3.59
CA LEU A 93 -8.87 4.66 3.43
C LEU A 93 -8.26 4.75 2.03
N GLY A 94 -7.87 3.61 1.45
CA GLY A 94 -7.34 3.52 0.09
C GLY A 94 -8.34 3.96 -0.97
N PHE A 95 -9.57 3.43 -0.90
CA PHE A 95 -10.65 3.83 -1.82
C PHE A 95 -11.06 5.29 -1.63
N ARG A 96 -11.12 5.78 -0.39
CA ARG A 96 -11.35 7.19 -0.10
C ARG A 96 -10.31 8.08 -0.76
N GLY A 97 -9.08 7.60 -0.90
CA GLY A 97 -7.98 8.25 -1.60
C GLY A 97 -8.27 8.68 -3.05
N ALA A 98 -9.23 8.06 -3.73
CA ALA A 98 -9.62 8.40 -5.12
C ALA A 98 -10.10 9.85 -5.27
N SER A 99 -10.82 10.35 -4.27
CA SER A 99 -11.45 11.68 -4.24
C SER A 99 -10.98 12.55 -3.07
N ALA A 100 -10.06 12.05 -2.23
CA ALA A 100 -9.53 12.75 -1.07
C ALA A 100 -8.63 13.94 -1.44
N SER A 101 -8.53 14.90 -0.52
CA SER A 101 -7.53 15.99 -0.63
C SER A 101 -6.10 15.47 -0.42
N PRO A 102 -5.05 16.20 -0.83
CA PRO A 102 -3.67 15.79 -0.56
C PRO A 102 -3.36 15.59 0.93
N ARG A 103 -3.94 16.43 1.81
CA ARG A 103 -3.82 16.30 3.27
C ARG A 103 -4.50 15.05 3.80
N GLU A 104 -5.70 14.75 3.32
CA GLU A 104 -6.41 13.54 3.74
C GLU A 104 -5.70 12.27 3.27
N ARG A 105 -5.13 12.26 2.05
CA ARG A 105 -4.29 11.15 1.59
C ARG A 105 -3.00 10.99 2.41
N LEU A 106 -2.43 12.09 2.91
CA LEU A 106 -1.31 12.03 3.84
C LEU A 106 -1.74 11.34 5.14
N THR A 107 -2.89 11.71 5.70
CA THR A 107 -3.46 11.05 6.88
C THR A 107 -3.71 9.56 6.62
N SER A 108 -4.29 9.18 5.48
CA SER A 108 -4.43 7.77 5.09
C SER A 108 -3.10 7.04 5.02
N GLY A 109 -2.06 7.68 4.46
CA GLY A 109 -0.71 7.12 4.40
C GLY A 109 -0.08 6.91 5.78
N LEU A 110 -0.30 7.84 6.72
CA LEU A 110 0.17 7.72 8.10
C LEU A 110 -0.58 6.63 8.88
N ALA A 111 -1.89 6.50 8.67
CA ALA A 111 -2.68 5.42 9.25
C ALA A 111 -2.23 4.05 8.70
N ALA A 112 -1.99 3.95 7.39
CA ALA A 112 -1.40 2.77 6.78
C ALA A 112 -0.01 2.45 7.34
N ALA A 113 0.84 3.47 7.52
CA ALA A 113 2.17 3.30 8.12
C ALA A 113 2.11 2.74 9.53
N ALA A 114 1.19 3.25 10.37
CA ALA A 114 1.06 2.80 11.76
C ALA A 114 0.81 1.28 11.87
N PHE A 115 -0.03 0.74 10.97
CA PHE A 115 -0.28 -0.70 10.93
C PHE A 115 0.83 -1.46 10.18
N LEU A 116 1.10 -1.09 8.93
CA LEU A 116 1.98 -1.85 8.04
C LEU A 116 3.45 -1.79 8.46
N TRP A 117 3.97 -0.67 8.96
CA TRP A 117 5.33 -0.66 9.51
C TRP A 117 5.44 -1.45 10.81
N GLY A 118 4.36 -1.50 11.61
CA GLY A 118 4.26 -2.40 12.75
C GLY A 118 4.35 -3.87 12.30
N ALA A 119 3.60 -4.24 11.26
CA ALA A 119 3.65 -5.57 10.65
C ALA A 119 5.05 -5.89 10.10
N ALA A 120 5.69 -4.97 9.38
CA ALA A 120 7.06 -5.13 8.87
C ALA A 120 8.07 -5.40 10.00
N ILE A 121 7.97 -4.68 11.12
CA ILE A 121 8.81 -4.93 12.30
C ILE A 121 8.55 -6.34 12.83
N GLY A 122 7.28 -6.76 12.92
CA GLY A 122 6.89 -8.10 13.30
C GLY A 122 7.49 -9.17 12.38
N HIS A 123 7.37 -9.00 11.07
CA HIS A 123 7.94 -9.89 10.05
C HIS A 123 9.45 -10.02 10.18
N VAL A 124 10.17 -8.90 10.32
CA VAL A 124 11.63 -8.89 10.52
C VAL A 124 12.00 -9.60 11.83
N TYR A 125 11.27 -9.34 12.91
CA TYR A 125 11.51 -10.02 14.18
C TYR A 125 11.29 -11.53 14.06
N GLN A 126 10.18 -11.99 13.48
CA GLN A 126 9.92 -13.42 13.29
C GLN A 126 10.95 -14.08 12.38
N TRP A 127 11.37 -13.38 11.33
CA TRP A 127 12.40 -13.89 10.42
C TRP A 127 13.74 -14.09 11.14
N PHE A 128 14.26 -13.08 11.82
CA PHE A 128 15.61 -13.16 12.41
C PHE A 128 15.66 -13.84 13.78
N ALA A 129 14.67 -13.58 14.65
CA ALA A 129 14.69 -14.08 16.02
C ALA A 129 14.09 -15.49 16.14
N ASN A 130 13.11 -15.84 15.29
CA ASN A 130 12.40 -17.12 15.37
C ASN A 130 12.62 -18.03 14.15
N GLY A 131 13.39 -17.58 13.15
CA GLY A 131 13.71 -18.38 11.96
C GLY A 131 12.51 -18.62 11.04
N ASP A 132 11.50 -17.75 11.09
CA ASP A 132 10.31 -17.87 10.25
C ASP A 132 10.61 -17.43 8.81
N HIS A 133 10.80 -18.42 7.95
CA HIS A 133 11.03 -18.24 6.53
C HIS A 133 9.79 -18.51 5.67
N ALA A 134 8.59 -18.54 6.27
CA ALA A 134 7.35 -18.73 5.53
C ALA A 134 7.21 -17.70 4.39
N ALA A 135 6.62 -18.12 3.28
CA ALA A 135 6.56 -17.30 2.07
C ALA A 135 5.76 -16.01 2.27
N GLY A 136 4.75 -16.05 3.15
CA GLY A 136 3.95 -14.90 3.57
C GLY A 136 4.49 -14.13 4.77
N ASN A 137 5.65 -14.51 5.31
CA ASN A 137 6.36 -13.72 6.34
C ASN A 137 7.45 -12.81 5.72
N THR A 138 7.93 -13.14 4.52
CA THR A 138 9.08 -12.50 3.89
C THR A 138 8.82 -12.09 2.44
N GLY A 139 9.79 -11.40 1.82
CA GLY A 139 9.73 -11.06 0.40
C GLY A 139 8.70 -9.97 0.08
N GLY A 140 7.73 -10.29 -0.79
CA GLY A 140 6.82 -9.30 -1.37
C GLY A 140 5.93 -8.60 -0.35
N ILE A 141 5.49 -9.30 0.69
CA ILE A 141 4.66 -8.69 1.73
C ILE A 141 5.44 -7.65 2.53
N LEU A 142 6.69 -7.96 2.90
CA LEU A 142 7.58 -7.04 3.60
C LEU A 142 7.87 -5.79 2.75
N ALA A 143 8.01 -5.96 1.43
CA ALA A 143 8.14 -4.84 0.51
C ALA A 143 6.86 -3.98 0.47
N ASN A 144 5.68 -4.59 0.43
CA ASN A 144 4.40 -3.87 0.47
C ASN A 144 4.27 -3.06 1.76
N ASP A 145 4.53 -3.69 2.90
CA ASP A 145 4.38 -3.09 4.22
C ASP A 145 5.20 -1.82 4.39
N ILE A 146 6.40 -1.80 3.80
CA ILE A 146 7.31 -0.66 3.85
C ILE A 146 6.92 0.38 2.78
N LEU A 147 6.81 -0.05 1.52
CA LEU A 147 6.78 0.85 0.37
C LEU A 147 5.42 1.48 0.14
N ILE A 148 4.32 0.76 0.39
CA ILE A 148 2.97 1.30 0.16
C ILE A 148 2.75 2.59 0.96
N PRO A 149 2.86 2.59 2.31
CA PRO A 149 2.69 3.80 3.11
C PRO A 149 3.76 4.86 2.82
N ALA A 150 5.02 4.46 2.63
CA ALA A 150 6.11 5.41 2.35
C ALA A 150 5.86 6.22 1.07
N VAL A 151 5.45 5.55 -0.01
CA VAL A 151 5.12 6.20 -1.29
C VAL A 151 3.88 7.10 -1.14
N MET A 152 2.83 6.66 -0.42
CA MET A 152 1.66 7.49 -0.16
C MET A 152 2.02 8.79 0.55
N ILE A 153 2.80 8.69 1.63
CA ILE A 153 3.26 9.83 2.43
C ILE A 153 4.11 10.77 1.57
N ALA A 154 5.09 10.24 0.83
CA ALA A 154 5.99 11.03 0.01
C ALA A 154 5.26 11.81 -1.10
N LEU A 155 4.34 11.15 -1.81
CA LEU A 155 3.54 11.79 -2.86
C LEU A 155 2.57 12.82 -2.29
N ALA A 156 1.89 12.52 -1.18
CA ALA A 156 0.98 13.45 -0.52
C ALA A 156 1.72 14.71 -0.03
N ALA A 157 2.85 14.53 0.65
CA ALA A 157 3.67 15.64 1.14
C ALA A 157 4.20 16.51 -0.01
N ARG A 158 4.57 15.90 -1.15
CA ARG A 158 4.98 16.64 -2.35
C ARG A 158 3.83 17.48 -2.91
N ASP A 159 2.61 16.97 -2.93
CA ASP A 159 1.45 17.66 -3.49
C ASP A 159 0.95 18.80 -2.58
N ILE A 160 1.00 18.61 -1.26
CA ILE A 160 0.77 19.67 -0.27
C ILE A 160 1.76 20.83 -0.47
N ARG A 161 3.04 20.53 -0.69
CA ARG A 161 4.06 21.56 -0.95
C ARG A 161 3.82 22.33 -2.27
N ARG A 162 3.16 21.72 -3.25
CA ARG A 162 2.83 22.36 -4.53
C ARG A 162 1.62 23.27 -4.44
N THR A 163 0.64 22.90 -3.63
CA THR A 163 -0.63 23.62 -3.44
C THR A 163 -0.56 24.71 -2.36
N GLY A 164 0.58 24.83 -1.66
CA GLY A 164 0.80 25.88 -0.65
C GLY A 164 0.79 27.31 -1.22
N PRO A 165 0.49 28.32 -0.38
CA PRO A 165 0.17 29.70 -0.79
C PRO A 165 1.29 30.50 -1.50
N GLY A 166 2.48 29.93 -1.70
CA GLY A 166 3.64 30.64 -2.25
C GLY A 166 3.85 30.58 -3.77
N ARG A 167 2.94 29.98 -4.56
CA ARG A 167 3.13 29.80 -6.02
C ARG A 167 2.01 30.31 -6.93
N SER A 168 0.97 30.92 -6.38
CA SER A 168 -0.17 31.45 -7.15
C SER A 168 -0.03 32.93 -7.57
N HIS A 169 1.13 33.57 -7.44
CA HIS A 169 1.29 35.01 -7.76
C HIS A 169 2.38 35.38 -8.79
N ALA A 170 2.95 34.41 -9.50
CA ALA A 170 3.94 34.70 -10.55
C ALA A 170 3.39 34.34 -11.94
N ALA A 171 2.38 35.07 -12.42
CA ALA A 171 2.14 35.29 -13.86
C ALA A 171 0.94 36.22 -14.08
N ARG A 172 1.21 37.52 -14.22
CA ARG A 172 0.77 38.35 -15.34
C ARG A 172 1.46 39.71 -15.24
N PRO A 173 2.46 40.04 -16.09
CA PRO A 173 2.79 41.43 -16.30
C PRO A 173 1.61 42.07 -17.04
N ALA A 174 1.15 43.21 -16.53
CA ALA A 174 0.17 44.03 -17.20
C ALA A 174 0.80 44.62 -18.46
N VAL A 175 0.28 44.23 -19.63
CA VAL A 175 0.29 45.03 -20.87
C VAL A 175 -1.04 44.78 -21.57
#